data_AF-A0A392MDU8-F1
#
_entry.id   AF-A0A392MDU8-F1
#
_cell.length_a   1.000
_cell.length_b   1.000
_cell.length_c   1.000
_cell.angle_alpha   90.00
_cell.angle_beta   90.00
_cell.angle_gamma   90.00
#
_symmetry.space_group_name_H-M   'P 1'
#
loop_
_entity.id
_entity.type
_entity.pdbx_description
1 polymer ?
#
loop_
_entity_poly.entity_id
_entity_poly.type
_entity_poly.pdbx_seq_one_letter_code
_entity_poly.pdbx_strand_id
1 'polypeptide(L)'
;MVPSGSRLSPGRFTGVSMGGSGSRSLPCVTLRCSSVPTTSIVEEVDVRRKFIEATKDGNLIPLYQCIFSDQLTPVLAYRSLVNQDDREAPSFLFESAEPNFQGSNVGRYSVVGAQPTIEIVAKENKVTVMDHESGQLTEEIVDDPMEIPRKISQDWRPCLSDELPDAFC
;
A
#
# COMPACT_ATOMS: atom_id res chain seq x y z
N MET A 1 30.26 -14.06 -18.54
CA MET A 1 30.69 -12.66 -18.73
C MET A 1 29.50 -11.80 -18.32
N VAL A 2 29.60 -11.12 -17.18
CA VAL A 2 28.51 -10.36 -16.52
C VAL A 2 28.25 -9.06 -17.29
N PRO A 3 26.99 -8.60 -17.48
CA PRO A 3 26.73 -7.24 -17.96
C PRO A 3 26.73 -6.24 -16.80
N SER A 4 27.36 -5.09 -17.08
CA SER A 4 27.58 -3.97 -16.19
C SER A 4 26.29 -3.27 -15.74
N GLY A 5 26.16 -3.05 -14.43
CA GLY A 5 25.05 -2.32 -13.83
C GLY A 5 25.07 -0.82 -14.12
N SER A 6 23.90 -0.28 -14.47
CA SER A 6 23.60 1.15 -14.49
C SER A 6 23.46 1.65 -13.04
N ARG A 7 24.26 2.66 -12.67
CA ARG A 7 24.09 3.39 -11.41
C ARG A 7 23.01 4.46 -11.60
N LEU A 8 21.90 4.34 -10.88
CA LEU A 8 20.98 5.46 -10.67
C LEU A 8 21.52 6.34 -9.54
N SER A 9 21.61 7.64 -9.80
CA SER A 9 22.05 8.68 -8.87
C SER A 9 21.02 8.91 -7.75
N PRO A 10 21.41 9.23 -6.51
CA PRO A 10 20.42 9.57 -5.48
C PRO A 10 19.83 10.96 -5.73
N GLY A 11 18.50 11.08 -5.61
CA GLY A 11 17.80 12.36 -5.63
C GLY A 11 18.20 13.26 -4.47
N ARG A 12 18.37 14.56 -4.73
CA ARG A 12 18.63 15.59 -3.72
C ARG A 12 17.29 16.07 -3.14
N PHE A 13 17.06 15.84 -1.86
CA PHE A 13 16.02 16.54 -1.10
C PHE A 13 16.59 17.85 -0.54
N THR A 14 16.00 18.98 -0.90
CA THR A 14 16.29 20.30 -0.33
C THR A 14 15.27 20.62 0.76
N GLY A 15 15.70 20.61 2.03
CA GLY A 15 14.92 21.17 3.13
C GLY A 15 14.99 22.69 3.14
N VAL A 16 13.84 23.35 3.25
CA VAL A 16 13.76 24.81 3.43
C VAL A 16 14.04 25.16 4.89
N SER A 17 15.02 26.04 5.14
CA SER A 17 15.30 26.60 6.48
C SER A 17 14.94 28.08 6.49
N MET A 18 14.09 28.48 7.44
CA MET A 18 13.83 29.89 7.78
C MET A 18 14.92 30.40 8.72
N GLY A 19 15.74 31.35 8.25
CA GLY A 19 16.44 32.35 9.06
C GLY A 19 17.70 31.94 9.83
N GLY A 20 18.79 32.70 9.64
CA GLY A 20 19.90 32.79 10.58
C GLY A 20 21.28 32.44 10.00
N SER A 21 22.07 33.46 9.68
CA SER A 21 23.47 33.34 9.21
C SER A 21 24.36 32.58 10.20
N GLY A 22 24.95 31.47 9.73
CA GLY A 22 25.95 30.71 10.48
C GLY A 22 26.29 29.41 9.77
N SER A 23 27.22 29.44 8.81
CA SER A 23 27.68 28.27 8.07
C SER A 23 28.46 27.32 8.98
N ARG A 24 27.81 26.25 9.43
CA ARG A 24 28.48 25.03 9.92
C ARG A 24 27.80 23.83 9.28
N SER A 25 28.46 23.27 8.27
CA SER A 25 28.02 22.07 7.55
C SER A 25 27.98 20.87 8.50
N LEU A 26 26.79 20.36 8.80
CA LEU A 26 26.64 19.06 9.43
C LEU A 26 26.89 17.96 8.38
N PRO A 27 27.60 16.87 8.73
CA PRO A 27 27.84 15.79 7.79
C PRO A 27 26.52 15.08 7.45
N CYS A 28 26.26 14.96 6.15
CA CYS A 28 25.18 14.14 5.60
C CYS A 28 25.45 12.67 5.97
N VAL A 29 24.72 12.14 6.95
CA VAL A 29 24.74 10.71 7.27
C VAL A 29 24.02 9.99 6.14
N THR A 30 24.81 9.42 5.22
CA THR A 30 24.30 8.52 4.20
C THR A 30 24.04 7.17 4.86
N LEU A 31 22.77 6.89 5.19
CA LEU A 31 22.34 5.55 5.55
C LEU A 31 22.47 4.66 4.31
N ARG A 32 23.55 3.89 4.27
CA ARG A 32 23.75 2.83 3.29
C ARG A 32 22.92 1.63 3.76
N CYS A 33 21.66 1.55 3.33
CA CYS A 33 20.93 0.29 3.42
C CYS A 33 21.59 -0.70 2.46
N SER A 34 22.40 -1.60 3.00
CA SER A 34 22.77 -2.83 2.33
C SER A 34 21.58 -3.78 2.44
N SER A 35 20.88 -4.01 1.33
CA SER A 35 20.05 -5.20 1.22
C SER A 35 20.99 -6.40 1.36
N VAL A 36 20.86 -7.11 2.47
CA VAL A 36 21.52 -8.41 2.61
C VAL A 36 20.97 -9.29 1.49
N PRO A 37 21.82 -9.96 0.69
CA PRO A 37 21.34 -10.89 -0.33
C PRO A 37 20.71 -12.09 0.39
N THR A 38 19.41 -11.97 0.55
CA THR A 38 18.39 -12.99 0.34
C THR A 38 18.66 -14.39 0.90
N THR A 39 17.92 -14.71 1.95
CA THR A 39 17.41 -16.06 2.29
C THR A 39 16.47 -16.62 1.19
N SER A 40 16.75 -16.31 -0.08
CA SER A 40 15.78 -16.16 -1.18
C SER A 40 15.09 -17.44 -1.60
N ILE A 41 15.85 -18.48 -1.92
CA ILE A 41 15.31 -19.51 -2.80
C ILE A 41 14.33 -20.42 -2.06
N VAL A 42 14.61 -20.73 -0.80
CA VAL A 42 13.78 -21.65 0.00
C VAL A 42 12.49 -20.96 0.42
N GLU A 43 12.56 -19.69 0.82
CA GLU A 43 11.37 -18.88 1.17
C GLU A 43 10.49 -18.64 -0.06
N GLU A 44 11.09 -18.31 -1.22
CA GLU A 44 10.35 -18.08 -2.47
C GLU A 44 9.65 -19.36 -2.97
N VAL A 45 10.33 -20.52 -2.87
CA VAL A 45 9.73 -21.82 -3.23
C VAL A 45 8.57 -22.18 -2.29
N ASP A 46 8.69 -21.89 -0.99
CA ASP A 46 7.62 -22.19 -0.03
C ASP A 46 6.41 -21.27 -0.20
N VAL A 47 6.62 -19.97 -0.41
CA VAL A 47 5.54 -18.99 -0.70
C VAL A 47 4.80 -19.40 -1.97
N ARG A 48 5.52 -19.75 -3.03
CA ARG A 48 4.90 -20.22 -4.29
C ARG A 48 4.04 -21.46 -4.07
N ARG A 49 4.54 -22.42 -3.27
CA ARG A 49 3.80 -23.65 -2.96
C ARG A 49 2.54 -23.34 -2.14
N LYS A 50 2.62 -22.48 -1.13
CA LYS A 50 1.47 -22.03 -0.33
C LYS A 50 0.43 -21.31 -1.20
N PHE A 51 0.87 -20.43 -2.11
CA PHE A 51 -0.04 -19.76 -3.05
C PHE A 51 -0.79 -20.76 -3.94
N ILE A 52 -0.07 -21.72 -4.55
CA ILE A 52 -0.68 -22.75 -5.41
C ILE A 52 -1.70 -23.57 -4.61
N GLU A 53 -1.40 -23.91 -3.35
CA GLU A 53 -2.34 -24.64 -2.51
C GLU A 53 -3.61 -23.83 -2.22
N ALA A 54 -3.46 -22.56 -1.84
CA ALA A 54 -4.59 -21.67 -1.55
C ALA A 54 -5.51 -21.45 -2.76
N THR A 55 -5.00 -21.54 -4.00
CA THR A 55 -5.84 -21.41 -5.21
C THR A 55 -6.92 -22.49 -5.34
N LYS A 56 -6.81 -23.59 -4.58
CA LYS A 56 -7.85 -24.62 -4.51
C LYS A 56 -9.09 -24.18 -3.73
N ASP A 57 -8.91 -23.28 -2.76
CA ASP A 57 -9.97 -22.84 -1.85
C ASP A 57 -10.67 -21.57 -2.35
N GLY A 58 -10.01 -20.76 -3.18
CA GLY A 58 -10.56 -19.51 -3.69
C GLY A 58 -9.73 -18.88 -4.82
N ASN A 59 -10.23 -17.77 -5.36
CA ASN A 59 -9.59 -17.03 -6.47
C ASN A 59 -9.04 -15.66 -6.05
N LEU A 60 -9.27 -15.24 -4.81
CA LEU A 60 -8.68 -14.03 -4.23
C LEU A 60 -7.77 -14.46 -3.08
N ILE A 61 -6.46 -14.52 -3.37
CA ILE A 61 -5.44 -15.01 -2.43
C ILE A 61 -4.57 -13.85 -1.98
N PRO A 62 -4.56 -13.47 -0.69
CA PRO A 62 -3.72 -12.39 -0.20
C PRO A 62 -2.24 -12.81 -0.17
N LEU A 63 -1.37 -11.93 -0.67
CA LEU A 63 0.08 -12.05 -0.53
C LEU A 63 0.57 -11.02 0.47
N TYR A 64 1.34 -11.46 1.46
CA TYR A 64 1.81 -10.59 2.54
C TYR A 64 3.22 -10.95 2.99
N GLN A 65 3.89 -9.98 3.59
CA GLN A 65 5.19 -10.13 4.23
C GLN A 65 5.17 -9.32 5.52
N CYS A 66 5.52 -9.97 6.63
CA CYS A 66 5.77 -9.26 7.88
C CYS A 66 7.17 -8.63 7.85
N ILE A 67 7.26 -7.34 8.17
CA ILE A 67 8.51 -6.59 8.21
C ILE A 67 8.70 -5.96 9.59
N PHE A 68 9.95 -5.77 10.00
CA PHE A 68 10.25 -4.96 11.19
C PHE A 68 9.88 -3.51 10.94
N SER A 69 9.04 -2.95 11.81
CA SER A 69 8.42 -1.65 11.61
C SER A 69 8.47 -0.77 12.86
N ASP A 70 9.44 -0.99 13.76
CA ASP A 70 9.54 -0.30 15.07
C ASP A 70 9.56 1.24 14.97
N GLN A 71 10.01 1.77 13.84
CA GLN A 71 10.07 3.21 13.57
C GLN A 71 8.95 3.72 12.65
N LEU A 72 8.11 2.83 12.13
CA LEU A 72 6.99 3.19 11.27
C LEU A 72 5.76 3.43 12.14
N THR A 73 5.41 4.70 12.32
CA THR A 73 4.04 5.05 12.73
C THR A 73 3.11 4.90 11.52
N PRO A 74 1.80 4.74 11.72
CA PRO A 74 0.84 4.62 10.60
C PRO A 74 0.94 5.76 9.58
N VAL A 75 1.14 6.99 10.06
CA VAL A 75 1.36 8.17 9.20
C VAL A 75 2.66 8.05 8.40
N LEU A 76 3.75 7.55 9.00
CA LEU A 76 5.01 7.33 8.28
C LEU A 76 4.90 6.18 7.26
N ALA A 77 4.17 5.12 7.59
CA ALA A 77 3.89 4.03 6.66
C ALA A 77 3.07 4.52 5.46
N TYR A 78 1.99 5.26 5.69
CA TYR A 78 1.18 5.87 4.63
C TYR A 78 2.01 6.78 3.71
N ARG A 79 2.83 7.66 4.29
CA ARG A 79 3.73 8.54 3.52
C ARG A 79 4.82 7.81 2.74
N SER A 80 5.11 6.55 3.09
CA SER A 80 6.05 5.71 2.35
C SER A 80 5.40 5.05 1.12
N LEU A 81 4.07 4.94 1.09
CA LEU A 81 3.31 4.36 -0.02
C LEU A 81 2.88 5.41 -1.06
N VAL A 82 2.62 6.65 -0.61
CA VAL A 82 2.09 7.70 -1.48
C VAL A 82 3.22 8.60 -2.00
N ASN A 83 3.20 8.88 -3.31
CA ASN A 83 4.14 9.82 -3.93
C ASN A 83 3.92 11.23 -3.36
N GLN A 84 4.99 11.87 -2.88
CA GLN A 84 4.91 13.18 -2.22
C GLN A 84 4.36 14.29 -3.14
N ASP A 85 4.59 14.17 -4.44
CA ASP A 85 4.18 15.14 -5.46
C ASP A 85 2.78 14.87 -6.01
N ASP A 86 2.22 13.69 -5.77
CA ASP A 86 0.91 13.28 -6.28
C ASP A 86 -0.13 13.31 -5.16
N ARG A 87 -0.70 14.50 -4.96
CA ARG A 87 -1.69 14.75 -3.90
C ARG A 87 -3.08 14.21 -4.22
N GLU A 88 -3.34 13.87 -5.49
CA GLU A 88 -4.63 13.40 -5.96
C GLU A 88 -4.64 11.87 -6.15
N ALA A 89 -3.47 11.21 -6.01
CA ALA A 89 -3.33 9.76 -6.02
C ALA A 89 -4.31 9.08 -5.04
N PRO A 90 -5.20 8.21 -5.53
CA PRO A 90 -6.19 7.54 -4.70
C PRO A 90 -5.53 6.62 -3.67
N SER A 91 -5.78 6.94 -2.42
CA SER A 91 -5.13 6.34 -1.26
C SER A 91 -5.94 6.60 0.01
N PHE A 92 -5.71 5.79 1.04
CA PHE A 92 -6.38 5.93 2.32
C PHE A 92 -5.48 5.52 3.49
N LEU A 93 -5.78 6.08 4.66
CA LEU A 93 -5.27 5.69 5.96
C LEU A 93 -6.47 5.61 6.92
N PHE A 94 -6.74 4.41 7.41
CA PHE A 94 -7.76 4.17 8.43
C PHE A 94 -7.10 3.88 9.77
N GLU A 95 -7.48 4.64 10.78
CA GLU A 95 -7.05 4.45 12.16
C GLU A 95 -8.29 4.45 13.06
N SER A 96 -8.32 3.56 14.05
CA SER A 96 -9.32 3.60 15.11
C SER A 96 -8.75 4.37 16.29
N ALA A 97 -9.52 5.33 16.82
CA ALA A 97 -9.19 6.00 18.06
C ALA A 97 -10.43 6.02 18.95
N GLU A 98 -10.35 5.37 20.10
CA GLU A 98 -11.40 5.44 21.11
C GLU A 98 -11.02 6.53 22.14
N PRO A 99 -11.76 7.65 22.22
CA PRO A 99 -11.54 8.63 23.27
C PRO A 99 -12.01 8.04 24.60
N ASN A 100 -11.07 7.74 25.50
CA ASN A 100 -11.37 7.41 26.88
C ASN A 100 -11.10 8.63 27.79
N PHE A 101 -11.69 8.64 28.98
CA PHE A 101 -11.57 9.75 29.95
C PHE A 101 -10.12 10.00 30.43
N GLN A 102 -9.17 9.10 30.13
CA GLN A 102 -7.75 9.19 30.49
C GLN A 102 -6.82 9.39 29.27
N GLY A 103 -7.38 9.57 28.05
CA GLY A 103 -6.62 9.73 26.80
C GLY A 103 -7.29 9.02 25.61
N SER A 104 -6.76 9.20 24.39
CA SER A 104 -7.20 8.41 23.23
C SER A 104 -6.46 7.07 23.20
N ASN A 105 -7.17 5.94 23.15
CA ASN A 105 -6.57 4.66 22.86
C ASN A 105 -6.54 4.46 21.34
N VAL A 106 -5.35 4.27 20.78
CA VAL A 106 -5.19 3.94 19.35
C VAL A 106 -5.53 2.46 19.19
N GLY A 107 -6.36 2.12 18.21
CA GLY A 107 -6.74 0.75 17.91
C GLY A 107 -5.53 -0.12 17.58
N ARG A 108 -5.69 -1.45 17.73
CA ARG A 108 -4.59 -2.41 17.52
C ARG A 108 -4.02 -2.41 16.11
N TYR A 109 -4.79 -1.97 15.12
CA TYR A 109 -4.42 -1.96 13.71
C TYR A 109 -4.70 -0.59 13.10
N SER A 110 -3.80 -0.17 12.21
CA SER A 110 -4.04 0.88 11.23
C SER A 110 -3.94 0.24 9.84
N VAL A 111 -4.82 0.63 8.92
CA VAL A 111 -4.88 0.09 7.55
C VAL A 111 -4.52 1.20 6.57
N VAL A 112 -3.56 0.93 5.68
CA VAL A 112 -3.13 1.86 4.64
C VAL A 112 -3.30 1.22 3.28
N GLY A 113 -3.72 2.00 2.29
CA GLY A 113 -3.84 1.57 0.90
C GLY A 113 -3.52 2.72 -0.04
N ALA A 114 -2.93 2.39 -1.20
CA ALA A 114 -2.60 3.33 -2.24
C ALA A 114 -2.61 2.60 -3.59
N GLN A 115 -2.80 3.35 -4.68
CA GLN A 115 -2.72 2.84 -6.06
C GLN A 115 -3.64 1.63 -6.30
N PRO A 116 -4.96 1.77 -6.07
CA PRO A 116 -5.90 0.70 -6.35
C PRO A 116 -5.90 0.33 -7.84
N THR A 117 -6.08 -0.95 -8.15
CA THR A 117 -6.22 -1.39 -9.56
C THR A 117 -7.52 -0.87 -10.19
N ILE A 118 -8.60 -0.79 -9.40
CA ILE A 118 -9.91 -0.34 -9.88
C ILE A 118 -10.41 0.77 -8.97
N GLU A 119 -10.89 1.86 -9.57
CA GLU A 119 -11.58 2.96 -8.91
C GLU A 119 -13.03 3.05 -9.40
N ILE A 120 -13.95 3.24 -8.46
CA ILE A 120 -15.38 3.36 -8.74
C ILE A 120 -15.84 4.69 -8.16
N VAL A 121 -16.28 5.61 -9.01
CA VAL A 121 -16.76 6.93 -8.62
C VAL A 121 -18.21 7.08 -9.04
N ALA A 122 -19.11 7.24 -8.07
CA ALA A 122 -20.52 7.49 -8.30
C ALA A 122 -20.86 8.97 -8.08
N LYS A 123 -21.58 9.58 -9.03
CA LYS A 123 -22.18 10.90 -8.91
C LYS A 123 -23.64 10.79 -9.33
N GLU A 124 -24.55 10.93 -8.36
CA GLU A 124 -25.96 10.59 -8.54
C GLU A 124 -26.08 9.15 -9.09
N ASN A 125 -26.73 8.98 -10.24
CA ASN A 125 -26.94 7.68 -10.88
C ASN A 125 -25.85 7.34 -11.90
N LYS A 126 -24.88 8.25 -12.13
CA LYS A 126 -23.76 8.01 -13.04
C LYS A 126 -22.59 7.40 -12.28
N VAL A 127 -22.17 6.22 -12.70
CA VAL A 127 -21.00 5.52 -12.15
C VAL A 127 -19.89 5.49 -13.19
N THR A 128 -18.70 5.92 -12.80
CA THR A 128 -17.47 5.81 -13.59
C THR A 128 -16.58 4.76 -12.94
N VAL A 129 -16.19 3.74 -13.70
CA VAL A 129 -15.20 2.74 -13.30
C VAL A 129 -13.93 2.97 -14.09
N MET A 130 -12.81 3.12 -13.38
CA MET A 130 -11.48 3.27 -13.96
C MET A 130 -10.63 2.08 -13.55
N ASP A 131 -10.20 1.30 -14.52
CA ASP A 131 -9.25 0.21 -14.36
C ASP A 131 -7.86 0.71 -14.75
N HIS A 132 -6.97 0.83 -13.76
CA HIS A 132 -5.61 1.33 -13.93
C HIS A 132 -4.64 0.32 -14.52
N GLU A 133 -4.96 -0.98 -14.47
CA GLU A 133 -4.14 -2.02 -15.10
C GLU A 133 -4.35 -2.04 -16.61
N SER A 134 -5.61 -2.01 -17.05
CA SER A 134 -5.95 -1.96 -18.48
C SER A 134 -5.97 -0.54 -19.06
N GLY A 135 -6.06 0.49 -18.21
CA GLY A 135 -6.29 1.88 -18.61
C GLY A 135 -7.71 2.16 -19.11
N GLN A 136 -8.65 1.23 -18.88
CA GLN A 136 -10.02 1.35 -19.35
C GLN A 136 -10.85 2.25 -18.43
N LEU A 137 -11.61 3.17 -19.03
CA LEU A 137 -12.63 3.96 -18.35
C LEU A 137 -14.00 3.62 -18.91
N THR A 138 -14.90 3.17 -18.05
CA THR A 138 -16.29 2.87 -18.41
C THR A 138 -17.24 3.73 -17.60
N GLU A 139 -18.31 4.21 -18.25
CA GLU A 139 -19.36 4.98 -17.60
C GLU A 139 -20.70 4.29 -17.81
N GLU A 140 -21.49 4.17 -16.74
CA GLU A 140 -22.82 3.58 -16.77
C GLU A 140 -23.79 4.46 -15.97
N ILE A 141 -25.05 4.52 -16.41
CA ILE A 141 -26.14 5.12 -15.63
C ILE A 141 -26.96 3.97 -15.08
N VAL A 142 -27.05 3.89 -13.76
CA VAL A 142 -27.76 2.83 -13.03
C VAL A 142 -28.70 3.42 -11.98
N ASP A 143 -29.76 2.69 -11.64
CA ASP A 143 -30.70 3.13 -10.61
C ASP A 143 -30.08 3.09 -9.20
N ASP A 144 -29.32 2.04 -8.89
CA ASP A 144 -28.52 1.91 -7.65
C ASP A 144 -27.02 1.82 -7.98
N PRO A 145 -26.21 2.84 -7.64
CA PRO A 145 -24.76 2.83 -7.83
C PRO A 145 -24.03 1.65 -7.16
N MET A 146 -24.60 1.08 -6.08
CA MET A 146 -24.00 -0.06 -5.36
C MET A 146 -24.10 -1.38 -6.14
N GLU A 147 -24.88 -1.44 -7.21
CA GLU A 147 -24.89 -2.61 -8.10
C GLU A 147 -23.54 -2.83 -8.78
N ILE A 148 -22.80 -1.76 -9.09
CA ILE A 148 -21.53 -1.87 -9.83
C ILE A 148 -20.45 -2.57 -9.00
N PRO A 149 -20.11 -2.12 -7.76
CA PRO A 149 -19.20 -2.87 -6.90
C PRO A 149 -19.66 -4.31 -6.64
N ARG A 150 -20.97 -4.54 -6.51
CA ARG A 150 -21.53 -5.88 -6.30
C ARG A 150 -21.30 -6.79 -7.50
N LYS A 151 -21.54 -6.31 -8.72
CA LYS A 151 -21.26 -7.06 -9.97
C LYS A 151 -19.78 -7.40 -10.09
N ILE A 152 -18.89 -6.45 -9.79
CA ILE A 152 -17.44 -6.64 -9.85
C ILE A 152 -16.96 -7.71 -8.85
N SER A 153 -17.49 -7.68 -7.64
CA SER A 153 -17.08 -8.58 -6.54
C SER A 153 -17.85 -9.91 -6.49
N GLN A 154 -18.84 -10.11 -7.36
CA GLN A 154 -19.78 -11.24 -7.28
C GLN A 154 -19.10 -12.61 -7.32
N ASP A 155 -18.06 -12.75 -8.14
CA ASP A 155 -17.36 -14.02 -8.35
C ASP A 155 -16.10 -14.16 -7.48
N TRP A 156 -15.86 -13.22 -6.57
CA TRP A 156 -14.72 -13.29 -5.66
C TRP A 156 -14.99 -14.32 -4.56
N ARG A 157 -14.02 -15.21 -4.37
CA ARG A 157 -13.95 -16.21 -3.31
C ARG A 157 -12.63 -15.98 -2.56
N PRO A 158 -12.63 -15.10 -1.54
CA PRO A 158 -11.46 -14.83 -0.72
C PRO A 158 -10.97 -16.10 0.00
N CYS A 159 -9.65 -16.30 0.02
CA CYS A 159 -9.02 -17.33 0.82
C CYS A 159 -8.70 -16.77 2.21
N LEU A 160 -9.37 -17.30 3.24
CA LEU A 160 -9.13 -16.91 4.62
C LEU A 160 -7.80 -17.51 5.11
N SER A 161 -7.02 -16.71 5.85
CA SER A 161 -5.78 -17.16 6.49
C SER A 161 -5.76 -16.73 7.96
N ASP A 162 -5.43 -17.67 8.85
CA ASP A 162 -5.26 -17.39 10.28
C ASP A 162 -4.03 -16.50 10.59
N GLU A 163 -3.15 -16.30 9.60
CA GLU A 163 -1.94 -15.48 9.74
C GLU A 163 -2.20 -13.97 9.50
N LEU A 164 -3.37 -13.60 8.96
CA LEU A 164 -3.75 -12.22 8.66
C LEU A 164 -4.89 -11.73 9.57
N PRO A 165 -5.00 -10.42 9.83
CA PRO A 165 -6.19 -9.87 10.47
C PRO A 165 -7.44 -10.14 9.63
N ASP A 166 -8.57 -10.37 10.29
CA ASP A 166 -9.88 -10.65 9.66
C ASP A 166 -10.30 -9.63 8.58
N ALA A 167 -9.79 -8.39 8.65
CA ALA A 167 -10.09 -7.36 7.67
C ALA A 167 -9.59 -7.66 6.24
N PHE A 168 -8.70 -8.64 6.06
CA PHE A 168 -8.09 -9.00 4.77
C PHE A 168 -8.60 -10.34 4.22
N CYS A 169 -9.62 -10.93 4.85
CA CYS A 169 -10.08 -12.30 4.64
C CYS A 169 -11.62 -12.34 4.54
#